data_AF-A0A9P3N934-F1
#
_entry.id   AF-A0A9P3N934-F1
#
_cell.length_a   1.000
_cell.length_b   1.000
_cell.length_c   1.000
_cell.angle_alpha   90.00
_cell.angle_beta   90.00
_cell.angle_gamma   90.00
#
_symmetry.space_group_name_H-M   'P 1'
#
loop_
_entity.id
_entity.type
_entity.pdbx_description
1 polymer ?
#
loop_
_entity_poly.entity_id
_entity_poly.type
_entity_poly.pdbx_seq_one_letter_code
_entity_poly.pdbx_strand_id
1 'polypeptide(L)'
;LTFVDSTPPPGVVAFKTIAAYRCGLSIDPLVTPAEVELGIQAALASVARTSPPSLRLSDPRVISFCIASALAVAAKHQMPLQIHCGFGDRDLDLAAANPLCLRPLLEFNEGLVEEEQRGEAQLGQADREVCSPGSYAAPIVLLHSCYPFTREASYLASVYSTVHLDCGLVFSKLSLLGTKAALVDLLDLAPLNKVMMSTDAVGFAEPYYLSAMWGRRILFLALSSIVQGGDLTLPEALHVACGLLHNNALRLYRLNMPSVRHPSGPITT
;
A
#
# COMPACT_ATOMS: atom_id res chain seq x y z
N LEU A 1 -6.06 -22.38 -10.72
CA LEU A 1 -6.06 -21.96 -9.30
C LEU A 1 -7.07 -20.82 -9.16
N THR A 2 -8.32 -21.11 -8.80
CA THR A 2 -9.36 -20.07 -8.70
C THR A 2 -9.49 -19.60 -7.26
N PHE A 3 -8.69 -18.59 -6.89
CA PHE A 3 -8.75 -17.97 -5.56
C PHE A 3 -9.78 -16.83 -5.46
N VAL A 4 -10.36 -16.41 -6.59
CA VAL A 4 -11.27 -15.24 -6.68
C VAL A 4 -12.55 -15.42 -5.86
N ASP A 5 -12.95 -16.67 -5.59
CA ASP A 5 -14.10 -16.99 -4.74
C ASP A 5 -13.77 -17.22 -3.27
N SER A 6 -12.50 -17.08 -2.90
CA SER A 6 -12.12 -17.17 -1.49
C SER A 6 -12.74 -16.03 -0.68
N THR A 7 -13.29 -16.40 0.46
CA THR A 7 -13.75 -15.43 1.47
C THR A 7 -12.63 -15.25 2.49
N PRO A 8 -12.15 -14.02 2.73
CA PRO A 8 -11.16 -13.75 3.76
C PRO A 8 -11.66 -14.23 5.14
N PRO A 9 -10.77 -14.77 5.99
CA PRO A 9 -11.14 -15.17 7.35
C PRO A 9 -11.77 -14.02 8.17
N PRO A 10 -12.65 -14.32 9.14
CA PRO A 10 -13.22 -13.30 10.02
C PRO A 10 -12.12 -12.46 10.71
N GLY A 11 -12.30 -11.14 10.73
CA GLY A 11 -11.37 -10.20 11.38
C GLY A 11 -10.21 -9.74 10.49
N VAL A 12 -10.01 -10.33 9.31
CA VAL A 12 -9.08 -9.79 8.31
C VAL A 12 -9.69 -8.55 7.68
N VAL A 13 -8.94 -7.44 7.68
CA VAL A 13 -9.39 -6.14 7.15
C VAL A 13 -8.55 -5.63 5.98
N ALA A 14 -7.46 -6.32 5.65
CA ALA A 14 -6.56 -5.97 4.56
C ALA A 14 -5.68 -7.15 4.15
N PHE A 15 -5.14 -7.09 2.93
CA PHE A 15 -4.03 -7.92 2.49
C PHE A 15 -2.71 -7.14 2.61
N LYS A 16 -1.59 -7.87 2.64
CA LYS A 16 -0.25 -7.28 2.74
C LYS A 16 0.73 -8.07 1.89
N THR A 17 1.53 -7.36 1.08
CA THR A 17 2.67 -7.93 0.37
C THR A 17 3.99 -7.31 0.80
N ILE A 18 5.03 -8.13 0.85
CA ILE A 18 6.43 -7.75 1.10
C ILE A 18 7.28 -7.93 -0.16
N ALA A 19 6.69 -7.84 -1.37
CA ALA A 19 7.39 -8.08 -2.64
C ALA A 19 8.68 -7.27 -2.79
N ALA A 20 8.72 -6.02 -2.30
CA ALA A 20 9.92 -5.22 -2.24
C ALA A 20 11.14 -5.92 -1.59
N TYR A 21 10.92 -6.73 -0.54
CA TYR A 21 11.98 -7.53 0.12
C TYR A 21 12.39 -8.80 -0.63
N ARG A 22 11.66 -9.16 -1.70
CA ARG A 22 11.74 -10.49 -2.32
C ARG A 22 12.18 -10.40 -3.78
N CYS A 23 11.44 -9.65 -4.58
CA CYS A 23 11.65 -9.53 -6.03
C CYS A 23 11.56 -8.09 -6.53
N GLY A 24 11.47 -7.10 -5.62
CA GLY A 24 11.19 -5.71 -5.97
C GLY A 24 9.71 -5.44 -6.27
N LEU A 25 9.43 -4.23 -6.75
CA LEU A 25 8.08 -3.73 -7.00
C LEU A 25 7.67 -3.70 -8.48
N SER A 26 8.50 -4.22 -9.38
CA SER A 26 8.12 -4.43 -10.78
C SER A 26 7.21 -5.66 -10.89
N ILE A 27 5.94 -5.49 -10.51
CA ILE A 27 4.93 -6.56 -10.47
C ILE A 27 4.23 -6.65 -11.82
N ASP A 28 4.20 -7.85 -12.41
CA ASP A 28 3.49 -8.13 -13.65
C ASP A 28 2.11 -8.75 -13.36
N PRO A 29 1.01 -7.97 -13.44
CA PRO A 29 -0.33 -8.48 -13.16
C PRO A 29 -0.85 -9.47 -14.21
N LEU A 30 -0.18 -9.59 -15.37
CA LEU A 30 -0.62 -10.41 -16.50
C LEU A 30 0.18 -11.70 -16.67
N VAL A 31 0.97 -12.07 -15.65
CA VAL A 31 1.76 -13.31 -15.66
C VAL A 31 0.90 -14.54 -15.98
N THR A 32 1.37 -15.36 -16.91
CA THR A 32 0.60 -16.51 -17.41
C THR A 32 0.69 -17.71 -16.46
N PRO A 33 -0.31 -18.61 -16.45
CA PRO A 33 -0.25 -19.83 -15.65
C PRO A 33 1.00 -20.69 -15.90
N ALA A 34 1.49 -20.74 -17.15
CA ALA A 34 2.70 -21.48 -17.51
C ALA A 34 3.96 -20.86 -16.87
N GLU A 35 4.07 -19.53 -16.86
CA GLU A 35 5.19 -18.84 -16.20
C GLU A 35 5.15 -19.00 -14.68
N VAL A 36 3.96 -18.99 -14.09
CA VAL A 36 3.76 -19.25 -12.66
C VAL A 36 4.18 -20.68 -12.32
N GLU A 37 3.81 -21.67 -13.12
CA GLU A 37 4.21 -23.07 -12.90
C GLU A 37 5.73 -23.23 -12.93
N LEU A 38 6.42 -22.59 -13.89
CA LEU A 38 7.89 -22.57 -13.94
C LEU A 38 8.48 -21.93 -12.67
N GLY A 39 7.88 -20.84 -12.18
CA GLY A 39 8.29 -20.19 -10.94
C GLY A 39 8.08 -21.07 -9.69
N ILE A 40 6.97 -21.82 -9.64
CA ILE A 40 6.70 -22.78 -8.55
C ILE A 40 7.73 -23.91 -8.57
N GLN A 41 8.02 -24.47 -9.73
CA GLN A 41 9.04 -25.52 -9.87
C GLN A 41 10.42 -25.02 -9.42
N ALA A 42 10.80 -23.80 -9.81
CA ALA A 42 12.05 -23.18 -9.37
C ALA A 42 12.10 -22.96 -7.85
N ALA A 43 10.98 -22.53 -7.24
CA ALA A 43 10.87 -22.36 -5.79
C ALA A 43 10.99 -23.70 -5.06
N LEU A 44 10.31 -24.76 -5.52
CA LEU A 44 10.42 -26.10 -4.91
C LEU A 44 11.85 -26.66 -5.00
N ALA A 45 12.52 -26.46 -6.14
CA ALA A 45 13.92 -26.83 -6.32
C ALA A 45 14.87 -26.03 -5.41
N SER A 46 14.54 -24.78 -5.05
CA SER A 46 15.35 -24.00 -4.11
C SER A 46 15.21 -24.51 -2.67
N VAL A 47 14.01 -24.90 -2.24
CA VAL A 47 13.77 -25.48 -0.90
C VAL A 47 14.60 -26.74 -0.70
N ALA A 48 14.64 -27.63 -1.71
CA ALA A 48 15.40 -28.87 -1.66
C ALA A 48 16.92 -28.67 -1.46
N ARG A 49 17.44 -27.45 -1.73
CA ARG A 49 18.86 -27.09 -1.56
C ARG A 49 19.17 -26.45 -0.20
N THR A 50 18.17 -26.25 0.66
CA THR A 50 18.34 -25.63 1.98
C THR A 50 18.29 -26.68 3.10
N SER A 51 19.13 -26.51 4.13
CA SER A 51 19.18 -27.38 5.31
C SER A 51 19.15 -26.53 6.60
N PRO A 52 18.06 -26.56 7.39
CA PRO A 52 16.81 -27.32 7.16
C PRO A 52 16.02 -26.77 5.94
N PRO A 53 15.13 -27.57 5.34
CA PRO A 53 14.29 -27.12 4.23
C PRO A 53 13.47 -25.89 4.64
N SER A 54 13.65 -24.78 3.93
CA SER A 54 12.97 -23.52 4.20
C SER A 54 12.51 -22.87 2.89
N LEU A 55 11.22 -22.54 2.83
CA LEU A 55 10.64 -21.83 1.69
C LEU A 55 10.73 -20.32 1.91
N ARG A 56 11.61 -19.68 1.14
CA ARG A 56 11.63 -18.22 0.99
C ARG A 56 11.25 -17.85 -0.44
N LEU A 57 9.96 -17.57 -0.66
CA LEU A 57 9.47 -17.19 -1.98
C LEU A 57 10.11 -15.87 -2.46
N SER A 58 10.77 -15.91 -3.61
CA SER A 58 11.44 -14.77 -4.25
C SER A 58 11.24 -14.72 -5.76
N ASP A 59 10.54 -15.69 -6.36
CA ASP A 59 10.31 -15.70 -7.79
C ASP A 59 9.25 -14.65 -8.16
N PRO A 60 9.59 -13.67 -9.03
CA PRO A 60 8.70 -12.57 -9.36
C PRO A 60 7.40 -13.03 -10.03
N ARG A 61 7.42 -14.15 -10.77
CA ARG A 61 6.23 -14.67 -11.48
C ARG A 61 5.18 -15.17 -10.49
N VAL A 62 5.63 -15.96 -9.52
CA VAL A 62 4.77 -16.48 -8.46
C VAL A 62 4.25 -15.35 -7.57
N ILE A 63 5.13 -14.41 -7.18
CA ILE A 63 4.74 -13.28 -6.34
C ILE A 63 3.72 -12.39 -7.07
N SER A 64 3.92 -12.13 -8.36
CA SER A 64 3.00 -11.31 -9.14
C SER A 64 1.63 -11.98 -9.28
N PHE A 65 1.60 -13.30 -9.53
CA PHE A 65 0.35 -14.06 -9.52
C PHE A 65 -0.38 -13.99 -8.17
N CYS A 66 0.34 -14.13 -7.06
CA CYS A 66 -0.24 -13.99 -5.71
C CYS A 66 -0.80 -12.59 -5.47
N ILE A 67 -0.11 -11.54 -5.92
CA ILE A 67 -0.57 -10.15 -5.78
C ILE A 67 -1.81 -9.91 -6.64
N ALA A 68 -1.82 -10.34 -7.91
CA ALA A 68 -2.98 -10.22 -8.79
C ALA A 68 -4.20 -10.97 -8.22
N SER A 69 -3.98 -12.18 -7.71
CA SER A 69 -5.03 -12.96 -7.03
C SER A 69 -5.55 -12.24 -5.77
N ALA A 70 -4.65 -11.69 -4.95
CA ALA A 70 -5.03 -10.94 -3.76
C ALA A 70 -5.79 -9.66 -4.12
N LEU A 71 -5.41 -8.94 -5.18
CA LEU A 71 -6.13 -7.76 -5.68
C LEU A 71 -7.55 -8.12 -6.13
N ALA A 72 -7.73 -9.22 -6.86
CA ALA A 72 -9.06 -9.66 -7.29
C ALA A 72 -9.99 -9.95 -6.09
N VAL A 73 -9.48 -10.64 -5.07
CA VAL A 73 -10.22 -10.89 -3.82
C VAL A 73 -10.45 -9.59 -3.05
N ALA A 74 -9.44 -8.73 -2.95
CA ALA A 74 -9.51 -7.43 -2.28
C ALA A 74 -10.58 -6.52 -2.91
N ALA A 75 -10.66 -6.48 -4.24
CA ALA A 75 -11.66 -5.74 -4.99
C ALA A 75 -13.09 -6.25 -4.67
N LYS A 76 -13.30 -7.57 -4.72
CA LYS A 76 -14.58 -8.22 -4.42
C LYS A 76 -15.09 -7.91 -3.00
N HIS A 77 -14.19 -7.92 -2.03
CA HIS A 77 -14.53 -7.68 -0.61
C HIS A 77 -14.34 -6.22 -0.16
N GLN A 78 -13.93 -5.35 -1.09
CA GLN A 78 -13.64 -3.93 -0.86
C GLN A 78 -12.64 -3.70 0.29
N MET A 79 -11.58 -4.50 0.29
CA MET A 79 -10.49 -4.47 1.26
C MET A 79 -9.24 -3.86 0.63
N PRO A 80 -8.42 -3.11 1.39
CA PRO A 80 -7.16 -2.60 0.88
C PRO A 80 -6.09 -3.70 0.76
N LEU A 81 -5.21 -3.55 -0.24
CA LEU A 81 -3.92 -4.24 -0.32
C LEU A 81 -2.80 -3.28 0.11
N GLN A 82 -2.09 -3.62 1.16
CA GLN A 82 -0.92 -2.90 1.63
C GLN A 82 0.35 -3.40 0.91
N ILE A 83 1.16 -2.47 0.40
CA ILE A 83 2.43 -2.77 -0.28
C ILE A 83 3.56 -2.09 0.49
N HIS A 84 4.52 -2.88 0.97
CA HIS A 84 5.76 -2.34 1.53
C HIS A 84 6.57 -1.67 0.42
N CYS A 85 6.99 -0.42 0.63
CA CYS A 85 7.76 0.37 -0.32
C CYS A 85 8.88 1.13 0.39
N GLY A 86 9.99 1.36 -0.30
CA GLY A 86 11.13 2.09 0.26
C GLY A 86 11.87 1.32 1.36
N PHE A 87 11.92 1.90 2.56
CA PHE A 87 12.79 1.48 3.66
C PHE A 87 12.81 -0.03 3.93
N GLY A 88 13.99 -0.63 3.84
CA GLY A 88 14.24 -2.00 4.24
C GLY A 88 15.55 -2.21 4.98
N ASP A 89 15.78 -3.45 5.39
CA ASP A 89 17.07 -3.91 5.89
C ASP A 89 18.04 -4.22 4.73
N ARG A 90 19.19 -4.83 5.05
CA ARG A 90 20.25 -5.15 4.08
C ARG A 90 19.79 -6.09 2.95
N ASP A 91 18.76 -6.89 3.19
CA ASP A 91 18.30 -7.90 2.24
C ASP A 91 17.35 -7.32 1.20
N LEU A 92 16.94 -6.06 1.35
CA LEU A 92 16.10 -5.33 0.40
C LEU A 92 16.97 -4.53 -0.59
N ASP A 93 16.68 -4.68 -1.89
CA ASP A 93 17.20 -3.78 -2.92
C ASP A 93 16.35 -2.51 -2.94
N LEU A 94 16.92 -1.41 -2.43
CA LEU A 94 16.21 -0.14 -2.31
C LEU A 94 15.84 0.44 -3.68
N ALA A 95 16.65 0.21 -4.72
CA ALA A 95 16.34 0.71 -6.06
C ALA A 95 15.10 0.01 -6.63
N ALA A 96 15.00 -1.30 -6.41
CA ALA A 96 13.85 -2.11 -6.82
C ALA A 96 12.61 -1.89 -5.93
N ALA A 97 12.74 -1.21 -4.78
CA ALA A 97 11.66 -0.84 -3.88
C ALA A 97 11.08 0.56 -4.16
N ASN A 98 11.44 1.19 -5.27
CA ASN A 98 10.86 2.45 -5.74
C ASN A 98 9.37 2.24 -6.12
N PRO A 99 8.43 3.01 -5.54
CA PRO A 99 7.01 2.84 -5.80
C PRO A 99 6.61 3.13 -7.26
N LEU A 100 7.41 3.87 -8.04
CA LEU A 100 7.14 4.09 -9.47
C LEU A 100 7.14 2.79 -10.28
N CYS A 101 7.84 1.76 -9.82
CA CYS A 101 7.82 0.43 -10.44
C CYS A 101 6.45 -0.24 -10.39
N LEU A 102 5.54 0.21 -9.50
CA LEU A 102 4.18 -0.33 -9.38
C LEU A 102 3.23 0.14 -10.49
N ARG A 103 3.64 1.10 -11.32
CA ARG A 103 2.76 1.70 -12.34
C ARG A 103 1.95 0.68 -13.16
N PRO A 104 2.53 -0.42 -13.71
CA PRO A 104 1.76 -1.43 -14.42
C PRO A 104 0.66 -2.09 -13.58
N LEU A 105 0.95 -2.37 -12.30
CA LEU A 105 -0.02 -2.94 -11.36
C LEU A 105 -1.15 -1.95 -11.04
N LEU A 106 -0.82 -0.66 -10.87
CA LEU A 106 -1.79 0.39 -10.58
C LEU A 106 -2.74 0.61 -11.77
N GLU A 107 -2.20 0.70 -12.98
CA GLU A 107 -2.98 0.83 -14.21
C GLU A 107 -3.89 -0.38 -14.43
N PHE A 108 -3.38 -1.60 -14.16
CA PHE A 108 -4.20 -2.81 -14.20
C PHE A 108 -5.35 -2.77 -13.18
N ASN A 109 -5.07 -2.36 -11.94
CA ASN A 109 -6.08 -2.28 -10.88
C ASN A 109 -7.19 -1.27 -11.20
N GLU A 110 -6.86 -0.14 -11.82
CA GLU A 110 -7.84 0.88 -12.22
C GLU A 110 -8.52 0.57 -13.57
N GLY A 111 -8.21 -0.56 -14.21
CA GLY A 111 -8.81 -0.95 -15.49
C GLY A 111 -8.32 -0.10 -16.68
N LEU A 112 -7.15 0.53 -16.56
CA LEU A 112 -6.56 1.41 -17.57
C LEU A 112 -5.73 0.66 -18.63
N VAL A 113 -5.62 -0.66 -18.52
CA VAL A 113 -4.95 -1.51 -19.50
C VAL A 113 -5.95 -1.88 -20.61
N GLU A 114 -5.69 -1.42 -21.83
CA GLU A 114 -6.51 -1.66 -23.02
C GLU A 114 -6.64 -3.16 -23.36
N GLU A 115 -7.78 -3.56 -23.94
CA GLU A 115 -8.07 -4.95 -24.29
C GLU A 115 -7.05 -5.55 -25.28
N GLU A 116 -6.41 -4.75 -26.15
CA GLU A 116 -5.42 -5.21 -27.13
C GLU A 116 -4.14 -5.79 -26.51
N GLN A 117 -3.74 -5.35 -25.31
CA GLN A 117 -2.59 -5.90 -24.60
C GLN A 117 -2.91 -7.18 -23.82
N ARG A 118 -4.20 -7.54 -23.69
CA ARG A 118 -4.62 -8.79 -23.03
C ARG A 118 -4.39 -10.03 -23.89
N GLY A 119 -3.92 -9.84 -25.12
CA GLY A 119 -3.67 -10.90 -26.08
C GLY A 119 -4.97 -11.53 -26.58
N GLU A 120 -5.16 -11.56 -27.90
CA GLU A 120 -6.12 -12.46 -28.54
C GLU A 120 -5.65 -13.93 -28.40
N ALA A 121 -5.54 -14.42 -27.17
CA ALA A 121 -5.55 -15.85 -26.93
C ALA A 121 -7.03 -16.25 -26.87
N GLN A 122 -7.46 -17.08 -27.82
CA GLN A 122 -8.76 -17.74 -27.83
C GLN A 122 -8.91 -18.64 -26.58
N LEU A 123 -9.12 -18.04 -25.41
CA LEU A 123 -9.51 -18.76 -24.19
C LEU A 123 -11.03 -18.80 -24.10
N GLY A 124 -11.53 -20.00 -23.79
CA GLY A 124 -12.93 -20.27 -23.55
C GLY A 124 -13.49 -19.39 -22.43
N GLN A 125 -14.79 -19.15 -22.49
CA GLN A 125 -15.53 -18.23 -21.61
C GLN A 125 -15.31 -18.42 -20.10
N ALA A 126 -14.86 -19.61 -19.66
CA ALA A 126 -14.61 -19.95 -18.26
C ALA A 126 -13.26 -19.42 -17.70
N ASP A 127 -12.26 -19.16 -18.55
CA ASP A 127 -10.95 -18.66 -18.10
C ASP A 127 -10.88 -17.12 -18.08
N ARG A 128 -11.83 -16.45 -18.73
CA ARG A 128 -11.96 -14.98 -18.75
C ARG A 128 -12.33 -14.39 -17.38
N GLU A 129 -12.98 -15.18 -16.52
CA GLU A 129 -13.37 -14.79 -15.16
C GLU A 129 -12.20 -14.74 -14.17
N VAL A 130 -11.01 -15.24 -14.55
CA VAL A 130 -9.89 -15.44 -13.61
C VAL A 130 -9.00 -14.19 -13.46
N CYS A 131 -8.95 -13.30 -14.47
CA CYS A 131 -8.04 -12.14 -14.49
C CYS A 131 -8.66 -10.83 -15.01
N SER A 132 -9.98 -10.70 -15.03
CA SER A 132 -10.62 -9.40 -15.27
C SER A 132 -10.92 -8.74 -13.92
N PRO A 133 -10.42 -7.52 -13.63
CA PRO A 133 -10.91 -6.76 -12.50
C PRO A 133 -12.43 -6.69 -12.64
N GLY A 134 -13.18 -7.15 -11.64
CA GLY A 134 -14.60 -6.87 -11.59
C GLY A 134 -14.84 -5.35 -11.65
N SER A 135 -16.09 -4.92 -11.69
CA SER A 135 -16.51 -3.51 -11.77
C SER A 135 -15.93 -2.55 -10.69
N TYR A 136 -15.07 -3.02 -9.79
CA TYR A 136 -14.49 -2.27 -8.67
C TYR A 136 -12.99 -2.52 -8.56
N ALA A 137 -12.21 -1.45 -8.46
CA ALA A 137 -10.78 -1.50 -8.18
C ALA A 137 -10.52 -1.60 -6.67
N ALA A 138 -9.49 -2.34 -6.26
CA ALA A 138 -9.13 -2.46 -4.84
C ALA A 138 -8.33 -1.23 -4.38
N PRO A 139 -8.53 -0.70 -3.17
CA PRO A 139 -7.63 0.31 -2.62
C PRO A 139 -6.23 -0.27 -2.41
N ILE A 140 -5.20 0.48 -2.79
CA ILE A 140 -3.79 0.10 -2.60
C ILE A 140 -3.18 1.08 -1.62
N VAL A 141 -2.54 0.59 -0.56
CA VAL A 141 -1.88 1.42 0.45
C VAL A 141 -0.37 1.25 0.35
N LEU A 142 0.33 2.31 -0.02
CA LEU A 142 1.80 2.33 -0.03
C LEU A 142 2.29 2.69 1.37
N LEU A 143 3.09 1.79 1.95
CA LEU A 143 3.53 1.92 3.33
C LEU A 143 4.82 2.71 3.48
N HIS A 144 5.06 3.17 4.71
CA HIS A 144 6.34 3.70 5.17
C HIS A 144 6.77 5.02 4.53
N SER A 145 5.81 5.83 4.10
CA SER A 145 6.02 7.00 3.24
C SER A 145 6.78 6.67 1.95
N CYS A 146 6.91 5.39 1.60
CA CYS A 146 7.86 4.89 0.61
C CYS A 146 9.29 5.42 0.77
N TYR A 147 9.72 5.85 1.95
CA TYR A 147 10.96 6.60 2.11
C TYR A 147 12.16 5.81 1.56
N PRO A 148 13.07 6.41 0.76
CA PRO A 148 13.21 7.84 0.49
C PRO A 148 12.37 8.38 -0.69
N PHE A 149 11.49 7.57 -1.28
CA PHE A 149 10.68 7.89 -2.47
C PHE A 149 9.35 8.59 -2.12
N THR A 150 9.40 9.48 -1.14
CA THR A 150 8.20 10.09 -0.55
C THR A 150 7.42 10.94 -1.56
N ARG A 151 8.13 11.65 -2.43
CA ARG A 151 7.51 12.52 -3.45
C ARG A 151 6.88 11.69 -4.56
N GLU A 152 7.54 10.61 -4.96
CA GLU A 152 7.02 9.65 -5.93
C GLU A 152 5.72 9.01 -5.42
N ALA A 153 5.68 8.64 -4.14
CA ALA A 153 4.47 8.11 -3.51
C ALA A 153 3.34 9.17 -3.48
N SER A 154 3.68 10.42 -3.12
CA SER A 154 2.74 11.54 -3.13
C SER A 154 2.13 11.77 -4.51
N TYR A 155 2.97 11.76 -5.55
CA TYR A 155 2.55 11.84 -6.95
C TYR A 155 1.63 10.68 -7.36
N LEU A 156 1.97 9.43 -7.04
CA LEU A 156 1.12 8.29 -7.39
C LEU A 156 -0.27 8.39 -6.72
N ALA A 157 -0.36 8.86 -5.48
CA ALA A 157 -1.64 9.04 -4.79
C ALA A 157 -2.50 10.19 -5.37
N SER A 158 -1.88 11.19 -5.99
CA SER A 158 -2.58 12.29 -6.64
C SER A 158 -3.12 11.91 -8.01
N VAL A 159 -2.43 11.01 -8.73
CA VAL A 159 -2.83 10.55 -10.07
C VAL A 159 -3.78 9.35 -10.03
N TYR A 160 -3.52 8.36 -9.18
CA TYR A 160 -4.34 7.14 -9.09
C TYR A 160 -5.39 7.27 -7.98
N SER A 161 -6.65 7.09 -8.35
CA SER A 161 -7.81 7.15 -7.45
C SER A 161 -7.73 6.12 -6.31
N THR A 162 -7.19 4.93 -6.57
CA THR A 162 -7.13 3.83 -5.60
C THR A 162 -5.94 3.88 -4.67
N VAL A 163 -4.93 4.70 -4.96
CA VAL A 163 -3.66 4.74 -4.22
C VAL A 163 -3.78 5.62 -2.99
N HIS A 164 -3.52 5.03 -1.83
CA HIS A 164 -3.48 5.63 -0.50
C HIS A 164 -2.09 5.52 0.09
N LEU A 165 -1.78 6.36 1.08
CA LEU A 165 -0.46 6.45 1.67
C LEU A 165 -0.52 6.22 3.17
N ASP A 166 0.48 5.52 3.69
CA ASP A 166 0.76 5.40 5.11
C ASP A 166 2.11 6.03 5.44
N CYS A 167 2.17 6.77 6.55
CA CYS A 167 3.37 7.42 7.06
C CYS A 167 4.06 6.62 8.19
N GLY A 168 3.83 5.32 8.29
CA GLY A 168 4.46 4.48 9.31
C GLY A 168 5.97 4.39 9.17
N LEU A 169 6.65 3.76 10.13
CA LEU A 169 8.10 3.52 10.16
C LEU A 169 9.01 4.78 10.23
N VAL A 170 8.72 5.85 9.48
CA VAL A 170 9.52 7.08 9.48
C VAL A 170 9.54 7.79 10.84
N PHE A 171 8.51 7.58 11.67
CA PHE A 171 8.45 8.12 13.04
C PHE A 171 9.43 7.46 14.01
N SER A 172 9.85 6.22 13.75
CA SER A 172 10.82 5.49 14.58
C SER A 172 12.21 5.40 13.97
N LYS A 173 12.35 5.71 12.67
CA LYS A 173 13.61 5.57 11.92
C LYS A 173 14.31 6.88 11.57
N LEU A 174 13.57 7.97 11.36
CA LEU A 174 14.16 9.25 10.98
C LEU A 174 14.35 10.17 12.19
N SER A 175 15.22 11.17 12.02
CA SER A 175 15.29 12.30 12.94
C SER A 175 14.01 13.15 12.85
N LEU A 176 13.71 13.94 13.88
CA LEU A 176 12.53 14.83 13.87
C LEU A 176 12.47 15.73 12.62
N LEU A 177 13.61 16.26 12.18
CA LEU A 177 13.70 17.06 10.96
C LEU A 177 13.41 16.23 9.71
N GLY A 178 13.99 15.03 9.61
CA GLY A 178 13.77 14.13 8.48
C GLY A 178 12.32 13.67 8.39
N THR A 179 11.70 13.28 9.51
CA THR A 179 10.28 12.89 9.54
C THR A 179 9.38 14.07 9.18
N LYS A 180 9.67 15.29 9.67
CA LYS A 180 8.90 16.49 9.28
C LYS A 180 9.01 16.74 7.78
N ALA A 181 10.22 16.68 7.21
CA ALA A 181 10.44 16.88 5.78
C ALA A 181 9.70 15.84 4.94
N ALA A 182 9.80 14.55 5.30
CA ALA A 182 9.07 13.49 4.63
C ALA A 182 7.55 13.69 4.70
N LEU A 183 7.02 14.09 5.87
CA LEU A 183 5.59 14.35 5.99
C LEU A 183 5.14 15.54 5.13
N VAL A 184 5.94 16.61 5.05
CA VAL A 184 5.65 17.75 4.16
C VAL A 184 5.70 17.30 2.69
N ASP A 185 6.75 16.59 2.26
CA ASP A 185 6.87 16.05 0.90
C ASP A 185 5.68 15.14 0.54
N LEU A 186 5.17 14.36 1.51
CA LEU A 186 4.03 13.48 1.28
C LEU A 186 2.73 14.26 1.12
N LEU A 187 2.52 15.33 1.89
CA LEU A 187 1.31 16.16 1.89
C LEU A 187 1.29 17.20 0.77
N ASP A 188 2.40 17.38 0.05
CA ASP A 188 2.56 18.38 -1.00
C ASP A 188 1.62 18.13 -2.20
N LEU A 189 1.51 16.86 -2.64
CA LEU A 189 0.64 16.48 -3.77
C LEU A 189 -0.49 15.53 -3.40
N ALA A 190 -0.31 14.70 -2.37
CA ALA A 190 -1.26 13.64 -2.05
C ALA A 190 -2.58 14.23 -1.53
N PRO A 191 -3.73 13.73 -1.99
CA PRO A 191 -5.01 14.08 -1.39
C PRO A 191 -5.00 13.75 0.10
N LEU A 192 -5.26 14.75 0.95
CA LEU A 192 -5.10 14.65 2.41
C LEU A 192 -6.02 13.58 3.04
N ASN A 193 -7.14 13.27 2.39
CA ASN A 193 -8.06 12.20 2.79
C ASN A 193 -7.57 10.78 2.45
N LYS A 194 -6.45 10.65 1.70
CA LYS A 194 -5.81 9.38 1.34
C LYS A 194 -4.56 9.06 2.16
N VAL A 195 -4.11 9.98 3.01
CA VAL A 195 -2.92 9.82 3.87
C VAL A 195 -3.33 9.35 5.26
N MET A 196 -2.62 8.36 5.80
CA MET A 196 -2.87 7.76 7.11
C MET A 196 -1.58 7.60 7.90
N MET A 197 -1.70 7.42 9.20
CA MET A 197 -0.58 7.13 10.09
C MET A 197 -0.69 5.72 10.67
N SER A 198 0.42 4.98 10.63
CA SER A 198 0.66 3.78 11.43
C SER A 198 1.98 3.91 12.21
N THR A 199 2.29 2.91 13.04
CA THR A 199 3.55 2.88 13.80
C THR A 199 4.62 2.03 13.13
N ASP A 200 4.22 1.02 12.35
CA ASP A 200 5.05 -0.11 11.90
C ASP A 200 5.86 -0.77 13.04
N ALA A 201 5.36 -0.67 14.27
CA ALA A 201 6.03 -1.18 15.44
C ALA A 201 5.89 -2.70 15.55
N VAL A 202 6.92 -3.36 16.05
CA VAL A 202 6.94 -4.81 16.30
C VAL A 202 7.50 -5.10 17.69
N GLY A 203 7.04 -6.18 18.32
CA GLY A 203 7.54 -6.62 19.62
C GLY A 203 6.96 -5.80 20.79
N PHE A 204 7.81 -5.01 21.43
CA PHE A 204 7.50 -4.32 22.70
C PHE A 204 6.54 -3.13 22.52
N ALA A 205 5.97 -2.62 23.62
CA ALA A 205 4.98 -1.55 23.59
C ALA A 205 5.58 -0.16 23.30
N GLU A 206 6.87 0.02 23.62
CA GLU A 206 7.58 1.30 23.56
C GLU A 206 7.66 1.85 22.13
N PRO A 207 8.00 1.07 21.08
CA PRO A 207 7.95 1.56 19.71
C PRO A 207 6.55 2.01 19.27
N TYR A 208 5.48 1.34 19.73
CA TYR A 208 4.10 1.78 19.42
C TYR A 208 3.82 3.14 20.07
N TYR A 209 4.12 3.27 21.36
CA TYR A 209 3.90 4.51 22.12
C TYR A 209 4.73 5.67 21.57
N LEU A 210 6.03 5.46 21.33
CA LEU A 210 6.93 6.49 20.85
C LEU A 210 6.55 6.95 19.45
N SER A 211 6.25 6.03 18.51
CA SER A 211 5.77 6.41 17.18
C SER A 211 4.47 7.21 17.24
N ALA A 212 3.51 6.80 18.08
CA ALA A 212 2.25 7.53 18.25
C ALA A 212 2.44 8.93 18.86
N MET A 213 3.31 9.05 19.88
CA MET A 213 3.62 10.32 20.54
C MET A 213 4.36 11.27 19.59
N TRP A 214 5.44 10.80 18.96
CA TRP A 214 6.21 11.59 18.01
C TRP A 214 5.41 11.95 16.78
N GLY A 215 4.58 11.03 16.25
CA GLY A 215 3.77 11.33 15.07
C GLY A 215 2.74 12.42 15.31
N ARG A 216 2.08 12.47 16.47
CA ARG A 216 1.21 13.62 16.82
C ARG A 216 2.00 14.93 16.87
N ARG A 217 3.17 14.92 17.49
CA ARG A 217 4.02 16.12 17.62
C ARG A 217 4.55 16.59 16.26
N ILE A 218 5.00 15.69 15.41
CA ILE A 218 5.57 16.01 14.10
C ILE A 218 4.48 16.44 13.13
N LEU A 219 3.30 15.81 13.17
CA LEU A 219 2.14 16.24 12.41
C LEU A 219 1.73 17.67 12.77
N PHE A 220 1.71 18.00 14.08
CA PHE A 220 1.48 19.38 14.52
C PHE A 220 2.51 20.34 13.92
N LEU A 221 3.80 20.00 13.93
CA LEU A 221 4.87 20.85 13.39
C LEU A 221 4.80 21.00 11.87
N ALA A 222 4.41 19.96 11.13
CA ALA A 222 4.21 20.01 9.70
C ALA A 222 3.01 20.89 9.34
N LEU A 223 1.84 20.59 9.91
CA LEU A 223 0.61 21.35 9.67
C LEU A 223 0.73 22.81 10.12
N SER A 224 1.45 23.10 11.21
CA SER A 224 1.69 24.48 11.63
C SER A 224 2.47 25.27 10.58
N SER A 225 3.47 24.64 9.92
CA SER A 225 4.20 25.29 8.84
C SER A 225 3.33 25.50 7.60
N ILE A 226 2.48 24.54 7.25
CA ILE A 226 1.52 24.65 6.13
C ILE A 226 0.51 25.79 6.39
N VAL A 227 -0.01 25.88 7.62
CA VAL A 227 -0.93 26.97 8.00
C VAL A 227 -0.24 28.34 8.00
N GLN A 228 1.00 28.42 8.47
CA GLN A 228 1.79 29.66 8.42
C GLN A 228 2.12 30.08 6.98
N GLY A 229 2.30 29.11 6.07
CA GLY A 229 2.47 29.35 4.64
C GLY A 229 1.19 29.84 3.95
N GLY A 230 0.03 29.61 4.55
CA GLY A 230 -1.27 30.01 3.99
C GLY A 230 -1.91 28.94 3.10
N ASP A 231 -1.31 27.75 2.97
CA ASP A 231 -1.85 26.67 2.14
C ASP A 231 -3.12 26.05 2.76
N LEU A 232 -3.22 26.05 4.10
CA LEU A 232 -4.39 25.60 4.85
C LEU A 232 -4.77 26.62 5.91
N THR A 233 -6.07 26.74 6.16
CA THR A 233 -6.60 27.40 7.36
C THR A 233 -6.44 26.49 8.59
N LEU A 234 -6.52 27.08 9.79
CA LEU A 234 -6.48 26.30 11.04
C LEU A 234 -7.60 25.23 11.12
N PRO A 235 -8.88 25.51 10.78
CA PRO A 235 -9.92 24.49 10.76
C PRO A 235 -9.62 23.33 9.80
N GLU A 236 -9.10 23.61 8.60
CA GLU A 236 -8.71 22.58 7.64
C GLU A 236 -7.56 21.73 8.17
N ALA A 237 -6.54 22.36 8.76
CA ALA A 237 -5.43 21.63 9.38
C ALA A 237 -5.90 20.70 10.52
N LEU A 238 -6.86 21.14 11.35
CA LEU A 238 -7.45 20.28 12.38
C LEU A 238 -8.22 19.10 11.78
N HIS A 239 -8.99 19.34 10.71
CA HIS A 239 -9.67 18.28 9.97
C HIS A 239 -8.67 17.24 9.42
N VAL A 240 -7.60 17.72 8.78
CA VAL A 240 -6.51 16.88 8.26
C VAL A 240 -5.85 16.08 9.38
N ALA A 241 -5.57 16.70 10.53
CA ALA A 241 -4.99 16.01 11.68
C ALA A 241 -5.88 14.86 12.17
N CYS A 242 -7.19 15.07 12.31
CA CYS A 242 -8.14 14.02 12.66
C CYS A 242 -8.26 12.93 11.58
N GLY A 243 -8.16 13.32 10.31
CA GLY A 243 -8.12 12.43 9.15
C GLY A 243 -6.95 11.44 9.23
N LEU A 244 -5.73 11.98 9.24
CA LEU A 244 -4.48 11.21 9.22
C LEU A 244 -4.33 10.30 10.44
N LEU A 245 -4.70 10.79 11.62
CA LEU A 245 -4.52 10.06 12.87
C LEU A 245 -5.59 8.99 13.12
N HIS A 246 -6.75 9.05 12.44
CA HIS A 246 -7.88 8.17 12.76
C HIS A 246 -8.89 7.97 11.62
N ASN A 247 -9.56 9.04 11.18
CA ASN A 247 -10.78 8.92 10.38
C ASN A 247 -10.54 8.32 8.97
N ASN A 248 -9.38 8.57 8.37
CA ASN A 248 -9.03 8.02 7.06
C ASN A 248 -8.87 6.50 7.13
N ALA A 249 -8.20 5.99 8.16
CA ALA A 249 -8.03 4.56 8.37
C ALA A 249 -9.36 3.87 8.68
N LEU A 250 -10.21 4.46 9.54
CA LEU A 250 -11.54 3.89 9.83
C LEU A 250 -12.37 3.70 8.56
N ARG A 251 -12.39 4.71 7.68
CA ARG A 251 -13.14 4.67 6.42
C ARG A 251 -12.55 3.64 5.45
N LEU A 252 -11.24 3.64 5.25
CA LEU A 252 -10.58 2.78 4.28
C LEU A 252 -10.64 1.30 4.67
N TYR A 253 -10.35 0.99 5.93
CA TYR A 253 -10.33 -0.39 6.45
C TYR A 253 -11.68 -0.86 6.99
N ARG A 254 -12.73 -0.01 6.91
CA ARG A 254 -14.10 -0.31 7.36
C ARG A 254 -14.16 -0.80 8.80
N LEU A 255 -13.38 -0.17 9.67
CA LEU A 255 -13.29 -0.54 11.07
C LEU A 255 -14.51 -0.01 11.82
N ASN A 256 -15.17 -0.91 12.56
CA ASN A 256 -16.40 -0.59 13.27
C ASN A 256 -16.10 0.07 14.64
N MET A 257 -15.57 1.29 14.59
CA MET A 257 -15.18 2.10 15.75
C MET A 257 -15.82 3.50 15.65
N PRO A 258 -16.13 4.16 16.78
CA PRO A 258 -16.66 5.52 16.74
C PRO A 258 -15.66 6.47 16.06
N SER A 259 -16.16 7.28 15.14
CA SER A 259 -15.38 8.36 14.54
C SER A 259 -15.10 9.45 15.59
N VAL A 260 -13.90 10.02 15.54
CA VAL A 260 -13.57 11.17 16.38
C VAL A 260 -14.23 12.40 15.77
N ARG A 261 -15.17 13.01 16.50
CA ARG A 261 -15.87 14.22 16.05
C ARG A 261 -14.93 15.41 16.05
N HIS A 262 -15.02 16.21 14.99
CA HIS A 262 -14.34 17.50 14.94
C HIS A 262 -14.92 18.45 16.01
N PRO A 263 -14.10 19.24 16.73
CA PRO A 263 -14.60 20.18 17.73
C PRO A 263 -15.51 21.29 17.16
N SER A 264 -15.61 21.45 15.83
CA SER A 264 -16.45 22.48 15.18
C SER A 264 -17.47 21.96 14.15
N GLY A 265 -17.86 20.68 14.16
CA GLY A 265 -18.88 20.14 13.24
C GLY A 265 -18.36 19.79 11.82
N PRO A 266 -19.21 19.24 10.93
CA PRO A 266 -18.80 18.85 9.58
C PRO A 266 -18.51 20.08 8.71
N ILE A 267 -17.31 20.13 8.14
CA ILE A 267 -16.97 21.07 7.06
C ILE A 267 -17.33 20.36 5.76
N THR A 268 -18.37 20.84 5.09
CA THR A 268 -18.71 20.44 3.72
C THR A 268 -17.61 20.93 2.78
N THR A 269 -16.92 19.98 2.14
CA THR A 269 -16.15 20.21 0.91
C THR A 269 -17.06 20.11 -0.29
#